data_AF-A0AAW6MA14-F1
#
_entry.id   AF-A0AAW6MA14-F1
#
_cell.length_a   1.000
_cell.length_b   1.000
_cell.length_c   1.000
_cell.angle_alpha   90.00
_cell.angle_beta   90.00
_cell.angle_gamma   90.00
#
_symmetry.space_group_name_H-M   'P 1'
#
loop_
_entity.id
_entity.type
_entity.pdbx_description
1 polymer ?
#
loop_
_entity_poly.entity_id
_entity_poly.type
_entity_poly.pdbx_seq_one_letter_code
_entity_poly.pdbx_strand_id
1 'polypeptide(L)'
;MKKNIFTVLLLLCGLSVTAKAQETQKSFKVEVSNTWNKAKADEPVVIKLSEINPQFRVRSAVVMNESEEIPSQLDDLNGDLRPDELAFVIDLPAKSKKTVTVTLSSAKSDKTYPARVYAEMLVSDKRGKHVPVHSVTIPGTSNIYNQMHHHGPAFESELVAYRLYFDKKQTVDIYGKFNKGFEIKESQFYPTDEQLARGFGDDVLLVGGSCGLGALKGWDGKKSTHIEPVSTLTERIIAYGPVRTIAEIEVTDWQYQGSELRMTNRYTLYGGHRDVFVETFFEEPLKDEIFCTGVIDIKGSVSYSDHKGLIGCWGTDWPVNDTVKYAKETVGLGTYIPQKYVKAEVKDKANYLYTIGAKGSKYFTHNITFTSMKETFGYKTPEAWFAYIREWKEELEHPAVVKVMK
;
A
#
# COMPACT_ATOMS: atom_id res chain seq x y z
N MET A 1 -11.33 -38.87 88.62
CA MET A 1 -10.63 -39.27 87.38
C MET A 1 -10.95 -38.24 86.29
N LYS A 2 -9.94 -37.85 85.51
CA LYS A 2 -9.79 -36.54 84.83
C LYS A 2 -10.81 -36.29 83.70
N LYS A 3 -11.26 -35.03 83.60
CA LYS A 3 -12.10 -34.46 82.53
C LYS A 3 -11.27 -34.30 81.25
N ASN A 4 -11.74 -34.85 80.13
CA ASN A 4 -11.16 -34.64 78.80
C ASN A 4 -11.79 -33.40 78.16
N ILE A 5 -10.95 -32.40 77.86
CA ILE A 5 -11.31 -31.20 77.09
C ILE A 5 -11.07 -31.52 75.62
N PHE A 6 -12.13 -31.43 74.80
CA PHE A 6 -12.02 -31.49 73.34
C PHE A 6 -11.54 -30.14 72.81
N THR A 7 -10.35 -30.12 72.18
CA THR A 7 -9.85 -28.98 71.40
C THR A 7 -10.27 -29.17 69.96
N VAL A 8 -11.13 -28.28 69.45
CA VAL A 8 -11.46 -28.18 68.02
C VAL A 8 -10.36 -27.36 67.34
N LEU A 9 -9.62 -27.99 66.43
CA LEU A 9 -8.58 -27.34 65.62
C LEU A 9 -9.23 -26.83 64.32
N LEU A 10 -9.36 -25.51 64.16
CA LEU A 10 -9.79 -24.88 62.92
C LEU A 10 -8.63 -24.91 61.92
N LEU A 11 -8.76 -25.68 60.83
CA LEU A 11 -7.84 -25.61 59.68
C LEU A 11 -8.20 -24.38 58.82
N LEU A 12 -7.37 -23.33 58.86
CA LEU A 12 -7.39 -22.28 57.85
C LEU A 12 -6.69 -22.81 56.57
N CYS A 13 -7.48 -23.13 55.54
CA CYS A 13 -6.95 -23.32 54.19
C CYS A 13 -6.50 -21.96 53.62
N GLY A 14 -5.20 -21.68 53.68
CA GLY A 14 -4.58 -20.61 52.91
C GLY A 14 -4.59 -20.95 51.43
N LEU A 15 -5.56 -20.42 50.67
CA LEU A 15 -5.52 -20.36 49.23
C LEU A 15 -4.44 -19.36 48.82
N SER A 16 -3.21 -19.85 48.64
CA SER A 16 -2.13 -19.09 47.99
C SER A 16 -2.48 -18.93 46.51
N VAL A 17 -3.17 -17.85 46.16
CA VAL A 17 -3.26 -17.39 44.77
C VAL A 17 -1.87 -16.88 44.38
N THR A 18 -1.06 -17.74 43.78
CA THR A 18 0.15 -17.31 43.10
C THR A 18 -0.27 -16.54 41.85
N ALA A 19 -0.29 -15.21 41.95
CA ALA A 19 -0.40 -14.35 40.78
C ALA A 19 0.86 -14.57 39.92
N LYS A 20 0.76 -15.42 38.90
CA LYS A 20 1.78 -15.47 37.85
C LYS A 20 1.80 -14.10 37.19
N ALA A 21 2.92 -13.38 37.30
CA ALA A 21 3.14 -12.17 36.52
C ALA A 21 3.00 -12.54 35.04
N GLN A 22 2.04 -11.92 34.35
CA GLN A 22 1.87 -12.11 32.91
C GLN A 22 3.12 -11.58 32.22
N GLU A 23 3.75 -12.39 31.36
CA GLU A 23 4.86 -11.93 30.52
C GLU A 23 4.44 -10.67 29.76
N THR A 24 5.17 -9.58 29.97
CA THR A 24 4.91 -8.27 29.36
C THR A 24 5.76 -8.02 28.11
N GLN A 25 6.61 -8.99 27.77
CA GLN A 25 7.48 -8.97 26.61
C GLN A 25 7.59 -10.37 26.00
N LYS A 26 7.80 -10.41 24.69
CA LYS A 26 8.08 -11.64 23.95
C LYS A 26 9.16 -11.38 22.91
N SER A 27 10.25 -12.11 22.99
CA SER A 27 11.36 -12.02 22.03
C SER A 27 11.46 -13.29 21.19
N PHE A 28 11.74 -13.13 19.91
CA PHE A 28 11.94 -14.23 18.96
C PHE A 28 12.88 -13.79 17.83
N LYS A 29 13.41 -14.76 17.08
CA LYS A 29 14.28 -14.48 15.93
C LYS A 29 13.51 -14.62 14.62
N VAL A 30 13.91 -13.84 13.63
CA VAL A 30 13.36 -13.91 12.27
C VAL A 30 14.53 -14.01 11.30
N GLU A 31 14.58 -15.10 10.55
CA GLU A 31 15.51 -15.27 9.43
C GLU A 31 14.86 -14.72 8.17
N VAL A 32 15.56 -13.84 7.46
CA VAL A 32 15.15 -13.28 6.18
C VAL A 32 16.20 -13.70 5.14
N SER A 33 15.76 -14.43 4.12
CA SER A 33 16.63 -15.06 3.13
C SER A 33 16.37 -14.52 1.73
N ASN A 34 17.39 -13.94 1.11
CA ASN A 34 17.39 -13.62 -0.31
C ASN A 34 18.01 -14.79 -1.09
N THR A 35 17.18 -15.55 -1.81
CA THR A 35 17.63 -16.65 -2.67
C THR A 35 18.01 -16.19 -4.08
N TRP A 36 17.70 -14.94 -4.43
CA TRP A 36 17.98 -14.38 -5.74
C TRP A 36 19.47 -14.08 -5.92
N ASN A 37 19.91 -13.99 -7.18
CA ASN A 37 21.30 -13.72 -7.54
C ASN A 37 21.65 -12.23 -7.57
N LYS A 38 20.70 -11.35 -7.24
CA LYS A 38 20.91 -9.91 -7.09
C LYS A 38 20.62 -9.48 -5.65
N ALA A 39 21.24 -8.38 -5.23
CA ALA A 39 20.94 -7.77 -3.94
C ALA A 39 19.54 -7.14 -3.96
N LYS A 40 18.91 -7.09 -2.79
CA LYS A 40 17.61 -6.44 -2.55
C LYS A 40 17.84 -5.34 -1.53
N ALA A 41 17.63 -4.10 -1.94
CA ALA A 41 17.70 -2.96 -1.05
C ALA A 41 16.32 -2.74 -0.44
N ASP A 42 16.27 -2.36 0.85
CA ASP A 42 15.04 -2.04 1.55
C ASP A 42 13.93 -3.11 1.46
N GLU A 43 14.29 -4.41 1.38
CA GLU A 43 13.32 -5.49 1.20
C GLU A 43 12.26 -5.46 2.32
N PRO A 44 10.96 -5.33 1.97
CA PRO A 44 9.88 -5.37 2.94
C PRO A 44 9.79 -6.69 3.72
N VAL A 45 9.69 -6.60 5.04
CA VAL A 45 9.44 -7.73 5.92
C VAL A 45 8.21 -7.46 6.78
N VAL A 46 7.25 -8.37 6.73
CA VAL A 46 6.00 -8.31 7.49
C VAL A 46 5.87 -9.56 8.36
N ILE A 47 5.55 -9.37 9.65
CA ILE A 47 5.33 -10.44 10.61
C ILE A 47 3.91 -10.30 11.17
N LYS A 48 3.06 -11.29 10.91
CA LYS A 48 1.72 -11.36 11.47
C LYS A 48 1.77 -11.69 12.95
N LEU A 49 1.22 -10.81 13.79
CA LEU A 49 1.28 -10.97 15.24
C LEU A 49 0.40 -12.13 15.73
N SER A 50 -0.62 -12.52 14.95
CA SER A 50 -1.42 -13.72 15.19
C SER A 50 -0.59 -15.02 15.18
N GLU A 51 0.46 -15.09 14.36
CA GLU A 51 1.35 -16.27 14.28
C GLU A 51 2.33 -16.36 15.45
N ILE A 52 2.67 -15.21 16.03
CA ILE A 52 3.53 -15.07 17.22
C ILE A 52 2.73 -15.37 18.48
N ASN A 53 1.49 -14.90 18.54
CA ASN A 53 0.58 -15.04 19.66
C ASN A 53 1.24 -14.64 21.01
N PRO A 54 1.51 -13.34 21.23
CA PRO A 54 2.25 -12.85 22.41
C PRO A 54 1.49 -13.01 23.73
N GLN A 55 0.20 -13.33 23.74
CA GLN A 55 -0.64 -13.44 24.95
C GLN A 55 -0.75 -12.12 25.76
N PHE A 56 -0.47 -10.98 25.13
CA PHE A 56 -0.72 -9.63 25.65
C PHE A 56 -1.01 -8.66 24.50
N ARG A 57 -1.58 -7.48 24.81
CA ARG A 57 -1.74 -6.41 23.81
C ARG A 57 -0.38 -5.79 23.50
N VAL A 58 0.12 -5.98 22.28
CA VAL A 58 1.35 -5.36 21.79
C VAL A 58 1.14 -3.85 21.67
N ARG A 59 2.10 -3.07 22.18
CA ARG A 59 2.10 -1.59 22.14
C ARG A 59 3.43 -1.00 21.70
N SER A 60 4.48 -1.81 21.64
CA SER A 60 5.75 -1.45 21.01
C SER A 60 6.47 -2.71 20.52
N ALA A 61 7.36 -2.51 19.55
CA ALA A 61 8.25 -3.52 19.02
C ALA A 61 9.64 -2.91 18.84
N VAL A 62 10.68 -3.73 19.02
CA VAL A 62 12.07 -3.40 18.68
C VAL A 62 12.59 -4.50 17.78
N VAL A 63 13.21 -4.12 16.66
CA VAL A 63 13.86 -5.04 15.72
C VAL A 63 15.36 -4.76 15.75
N MET A 64 16.16 -5.77 16.09
CA MET A 64 17.62 -5.67 16.17
C MET A 64 18.25 -6.56 15.11
N ASN A 65 19.06 -5.99 14.22
CA ASN A 65 20.04 -6.71 13.42
C ASN A 65 21.39 -6.66 14.14
N GLU A 66 21.73 -7.75 14.84
CA GLU A 66 22.86 -7.76 15.77
C GLU A 66 22.74 -6.66 16.84
N SER A 67 23.59 -5.63 16.81
CA SER A 67 23.55 -4.48 17.72
C SER A 67 22.86 -3.25 17.12
N GLU A 68 22.51 -3.28 15.83
CA GLU A 68 21.85 -2.19 15.12
C GLU A 68 20.33 -2.34 15.22
N GLU A 69 19.66 -1.27 15.65
CA GLU A 69 18.20 -1.23 15.65
C GLU A 69 17.67 -0.83 14.28
N ILE A 70 16.76 -1.64 13.74
CA ILE A 70 16.06 -1.34 12.49
C ILE A 70 14.76 -0.61 12.82
N PRO A 71 14.48 0.55 12.17
CA PRO A 71 13.17 1.19 12.22
C PRO A 71 12.04 0.22 11.91
N SER A 72 11.05 0.16 12.80
CA SER A 72 9.92 -0.75 12.66
C SER A 72 8.60 -0.06 12.96
N GLN A 73 7.52 -0.64 12.47
CA GLN A 73 6.18 -0.07 12.50
C GLN A 73 5.17 -1.16 12.84
N LEU A 74 4.26 -0.86 13.77
CA LEU A 74 3.14 -1.72 14.13
C LEU A 74 1.88 -1.19 13.46
N ASP A 75 1.21 -2.03 12.69
CA ASP A 75 0.03 -1.65 11.89
C ASP A 75 -1.22 -2.34 12.41
N ASP A 76 -2.26 -1.54 12.67
CA ASP A 76 -3.62 -1.98 12.98
C ASP A 76 -4.46 -1.88 11.70
N LEU A 77 -4.64 -3.01 11.02
CA LEU A 77 -5.24 -3.08 9.70
C LEU A 77 -6.77 -3.22 9.76
N ASN A 78 -7.33 -3.48 10.94
CA ASN A 78 -8.76 -3.70 11.13
C ASN A 78 -9.44 -2.61 12.00
N GLY A 79 -8.66 -1.72 12.61
CA GLY A 79 -9.13 -0.57 13.39
C GLY A 79 -9.60 -0.91 14.81
N ASP A 80 -9.29 -2.09 15.35
CA ASP A 80 -9.67 -2.52 16.70
C ASP A 80 -8.73 -1.98 17.81
N LEU A 81 -7.79 -1.12 17.44
CA LEU A 81 -6.74 -0.52 18.28
C LEU A 81 -5.68 -1.54 18.73
N ARG A 82 -5.56 -2.68 18.06
CA ARG A 82 -4.52 -3.70 18.30
C ARG A 82 -3.77 -3.90 16.99
N PRO A 83 -2.42 -3.78 17.01
CA PRO A 83 -1.66 -4.09 15.82
C PRO A 83 -1.89 -5.54 15.37
N ASP A 84 -2.09 -5.73 14.07
CA ASP A 84 -2.21 -7.01 13.40
C ASP A 84 -0.84 -7.52 12.95
N GLU A 85 0.04 -6.61 12.55
CA GLU A 85 1.35 -6.94 12.01
C GLU A 85 2.45 -5.93 12.37
N LEU A 86 3.69 -6.43 12.32
CA LEU A 86 4.93 -5.66 12.43
C LEU A 86 5.58 -5.59 11.05
N ALA A 87 5.94 -4.39 10.61
CA ALA A 87 6.64 -4.13 9.36
C ALA A 87 7.99 -3.45 9.59
N PHE A 88 8.99 -3.83 8.81
CA PHE A 88 10.28 -3.17 8.67
C PHE A 88 10.86 -3.44 7.28
N VAL A 89 11.95 -2.79 6.92
CA VAL A 89 12.69 -3.02 5.68
C VAL A 89 14.15 -3.39 5.99
N ILE A 90 14.77 -4.22 5.15
CA ILE A 90 16.15 -4.67 5.38
C ILE A 90 16.91 -4.92 4.08
N ASP A 91 18.16 -4.45 4.00
CA ASP A 91 19.04 -4.77 2.87
C ASP A 91 19.53 -6.21 2.93
N LEU A 92 19.43 -6.91 1.80
CA LEU A 92 19.87 -8.30 1.64
C LEU A 92 20.81 -8.41 0.43
N PRO A 93 22.11 -8.67 0.64
CA PRO A 93 23.00 -9.05 -0.46
C PRO A 93 22.47 -10.25 -1.26
N ALA A 94 22.97 -10.41 -2.49
CA ALA A 94 22.63 -11.57 -3.32
C ALA A 94 22.95 -12.88 -2.60
N LYS A 95 22.03 -13.87 -2.68
CA LYS A 95 22.21 -15.21 -2.09
C LYS A 95 22.60 -15.19 -0.60
N SER A 96 22.00 -14.29 0.17
CA SER A 96 22.35 -14.08 1.58
C SER A 96 21.17 -14.31 2.52
N LYS A 97 21.49 -14.37 3.81
CA LYS A 97 20.53 -14.47 4.90
C LYS A 97 20.92 -13.49 6.00
N LYS A 98 19.92 -12.87 6.63
CA LYS A 98 20.08 -12.10 7.85
C LYS A 98 19.13 -12.63 8.92
N THR A 99 19.55 -12.59 10.17
CA THR A 99 18.71 -12.97 11.31
C THR A 99 18.55 -11.77 12.22
N VAL A 100 17.32 -11.31 12.38
CA VAL A 100 16.98 -10.22 13.30
C VAL A 100 16.33 -10.76 14.56
N THR A 101 16.48 -10.04 15.67
CA THR A 101 15.76 -10.31 16.92
C THR A 101 14.63 -9.31 17.04
N VAL A 102 13.41 -9.80 17.21
CA VAL A 102 12.21 -8.98 17.44
C VAL A 102 11.82 -9.11 18.90
N THR A 103 11.58 -7.99 19.57
CA THR A 103 11.03 -7.92 20.93
C THR A 103 9.73 -7.15 20.91
N LEU A 104 8.62 -7.82 21.19
CA LEU A 104 7.30 -7.21 21.37
C LEU A 104 7.10 -6.87 22.84
N SER A 105 6.42 -5.77 23.15
CA SER A 105 6.09 -5.39 24.53
C SER A 105 4.66 -4.87 24.69
N SER A 106 4.08 -5.10 25.87
CA SER A 106 2.83 -4.47 26.31
C SER A 106 3.02 -3.04 26.82
N ALA A 107 4.26 -2.58 26.98
CA ALA A 107 4.56 -1.18 27.27
C ALA A 107 4.56 -0.35 25.98
N LYS A 108 4.15 0.92 26.08
CA LYS A 108 4.40 1.90 25.03
C LYS A 108 5.90 2.21 24.98
N SER A 109 6.37 2.63 23.82
CA SER A 109 7.71 3.19 23.65
C SER A 109 7.60 4.63 23.16
N ASP A 110 8.53 5.48 23.59
CA ASP A 110 8.69 6.86 23.08
C ASP A 110 9.70 6.93 21.93
N LYS A 111 10.16 5.78 21.42
CA LYS A 111 11.05 5.70 20.26
C LYS A 111 10.37 6.31 19.04
N THR A 112 11.13 7.15 18.35
CA THR A 112 10.74 7.72 17.05
C THR A 112 11.80 7.35 16.03
N TYR A 113 11.36 7.06 14.81
CA TYR A 113 12.24 6.77 13.69
C TYR A 113 12.06 7.84 12.61
N PRO A 114 13.11 8.18 11.84
CA PRO A 114 12.96 9.04 10.67
C PRO A 114 11.89 8.46 9.74
N ALA A 115 10.95 9.30 9.31
CA ALA A 115 9.92 8.89 8.38
C ALA A 115 10.53 8.63 7.00
N ARG A 116 10.21 7.49 6.39
CA ARG A 116 10.58 7.16 5.01
C ARG A 116 9.40 7.18 4.03
N VAL A 117 8.21 7.45 4.55
CA VAL A 117 7.01 7.74 3.78
C VAL A 117 6.25 8.91 4.40
N TYR A 118 5.32 9.47 3.66
CA TYR A 118 4.34 10.42 4.15
C TYR A 118 2.97 10.14 3.51
N ALA A 119 1.89 10.35 4.25
CA ALA A 119 0.54 10.22 3.72
C ALA A 119 -0.42 11.17 4.43
N GLU A 120 -1.37 11.70 3.67
CA GLU A 120 -2.47 12.50 4.21
C GLU A 120 -3.71 12.44 3.32
N MET A 121 -4.85 12.73 3.94
CA MET A 121 -6.13 12.85 3.26
C MET A 121 -6.85 14.06 3.85
N LEU A 122 -7.33 14.94 2.98
CA LEU A 122 -7.76 16.28 3.35
C LEU A 122 -9.14 16.59 2.77
N VAL A 123 -10.07 17.06 3.60
CA VAL A 123 -11.35 17.63 3.18
C VAL A 123 -11.25 19.15 3.19
N SER A 124 -11.61 19.79 2.09
CA SER A 124 -11.65 21.25 1.97
C SER A 124 -12.98 21.77 2.48
N ASP A 125 -12.93 22.75 3.38
CA ASP A 125 -14.11 23.51 3.78
C ASP A 125 -14.45 24.62 2.75
N LYS A 126 -15.62 25.24 2.90
CA LYS A 126 -16.09 26.31 2.00
C LYS A 126 -15.22 27.58 2.03
N ARG A 127 -14.31 27.71 3.00
CA ARG A 127 -13.39 28.85 3.16
C ARG A 127 -11.98 28.51 2.66
N GLY A 128 -11.78 27.33 2.07
CA GLY A 128 -10.51 26.87 1.54
C GLY A 128 -9.56 26.29 2.59
N LYS A 129 -10.02 26.03 3.82
CA LYS A 129 -9.20 25.33 4.82
C LYS A 129 -9.21 23.84 4.52
N HIS A 130 -8.03 23.24 4.50
CA HIS A 130 -7.86 21.80 4.36
C HIS A 130 -7.82 21.13 5.74
N VAL A 131 -8.77 20.23 6.00
CA VAL A 131 -8.94 19.53 7.28
C VAL A 131 -8.48 18.08 7.11
N PRO A 132 -7.46 17.63 7.87
CA PRO A 132 -7.05 16.23 7.87
C PRO A 132 -8.15 15.29 8.33
N VAL A 133 -8.31 14.19 7.61
CA VAL A 133 -9.23 13.10 7.90
C VAL A 133 -8.51 11.76 7.72
N HIS A 134 -8.87 10.75 8.51
CA HIS A 134 -8.30 9.41 8.38
C HIS A 134 -9.15 8.48 7.50
N SER A 135 -10.47 8.70 7.48
CA SER A 135 -11.45 7.89 6.76
C SER A 135 -12.64 8.76 6.38
N VAL A 136 -13.17 8.57 5.17
CA VAL A 136 -14.41 9.20 4.72
C VAL A 136 -15.26 8.16 4.02
N THR A 137 -16.52 8.02 4.43
CA THR A 137 -17.52 7.13 3.82
C THR A 137 -18.69 7.96 3.28
N ILE A 138 -19.10 7.69 2.04
CA ILE A 138 -20.27 8.32 1.42
C ILE A 138 -21.21 7.26 0.83
N PRO A 139 -22.51 7.57 0.66
CA PRO A 139 -23.38 6.81 -0.23
C PRO A 139 -22.82 6.80 -1.65
N GLY A 140 -22.93 5.69 -2.38
CA GLY A 140 -22.43 5.57 -3.76
C GLY A 140 -23.12 6.50 -4.77
N THR A 141 -24.25 7.12 -4.38
CA THR A 141 -24.95 8.15 -5.14
C THR A 141 -24.39 9.56 -4.95
N SER A 142 -23.49 9.75 -3.97
CA SER A 142 -22.86 11.04 -3.68
C SER A 142 -21.54 11.18 -4.43
N ASN A 143 -21.06 12.41 -4.59
CA ASN A 143 -19.73 12.69 -5.12
C ASN A 143 -19.11 13.87 -4.38
N ILE A 144 -18.01 13.61 -3.67
CA ILE A 144 -17.24 14.62 -2.94
C ILE A 144 -15.83 14.79 -3.51
N TYR A 145 -15.56 14.30 -4.73
CA TYR A 145 -14.25 14.34 -5.38
C TYR A 145 -13.57 15.71 -5.27
N ASN A 146 -14.27 16.79 -5.66
CA ASN A 146 -13.74 18.17 -5.59
C ASN A 146 -13.70 18.76 -4.17
N GLN A 147 -14.32 18.10 -3.17
CA GLN A 147 -14.23 18.50 -1.76
C GLN A 147 -13.02 17.85 -1.10
N MET A 148 -12.56 16.68 -1.58
CA MET A 148 -11.28 16.11 -1.21
C MET A 148 -10.17 16.95 -1.85
N HIS A 149 -9.28 17.54 -1.06
CA HIS A 149 -8.28 18.49 -1.59
C HIS A 149 -7.41 17.83 -2.67
N HIS A 150 -6.79 16.69 -2.35
CA HIS A 150 -6.01 15.91 -3.32
C HIS A 150 -6.88 15.08 -4.27
N HIS A 151 -8.20 15.26 -4.24
CA HIS A 151 -9.18 14.36 -4.82
C HIS A 151 -9.27 12.95 -4.20
N GLY A 152 -8.62 12.72 -3.05
CA GLY A 152 -8.66 11.52 -2.21
C GLY A 152 -7.44 11.46 -1.29
N PRO A 153 -6.95 10.29 -0.84
CA PRO A 153 -5.69 10.20 -0.11
C PRO A 153 -4.51 10.41 -1.05
N ALA A 154 -3.49 11.13 -0.57
CA ALA A 154 -2.18 11.20 -1.23
C ALA A 154 -1.11 10.60 -0.32
N PHE A 155 -0.16 9.92 -0.92
CA PHE A 155 0.93 9.28 -0.19
C PHE A 155 2.21 9.23 -1.03
N GLU A 156 3.35 9.29 -0.36
CA GLU A 156 4.66 9.42 -0.99
C GLU A 156 5.74 8.64 -0.25
N SER A 157 6.73 8.19 -1.01
CA SER A 157 8.06 7.85 -0.51
C SER A 157 9.01 8.98 -0.86
N GLU A 158 10.28 8.85 -0.51
CA GLU A 158 11.31 9.79 -0.97
C GLU A 158 11.46 9.80 -2.50
N LEU A 159 10.97 8.78 -3.22
CA LEU A 159 11.15 8.65 -4.67
C LEU A 159 9.97 9.20 -5.47
N VAL A 160 8.75 8.96 -5.01
CA VAL A 160 7.52 9.17 -5.80
C VAL A 160 6.35 9.57 -4.91
N ALA A 161 5.30 10.12 -5.51
CA ALA A 161 4.05 10.42 -4.85
C ALA A 161 2.84 9.99 -5.70
N TYR A 162 1.80 9.52 -5.02
CA TYR A 162 0.56 9.00 -5.58
C TYR A 162 -0.65 9.68 -4.96
N ARG A 163 -1.76 9.69 -5.69
CA ARG A 163 -3.09 9.92 -5.13
C ARG A 163 -4.08 8.89 -5.66
N LEU A 164 -5.10 8.60 -4.86
CA LEU A 164 -6.23 7.76 -5.25
C LEU A 164 -7.47 8.65 -5.39
N TYR A 165 -8.23 8.49 -6.46
CA TYR A 165 -9.42 9.31 -6.67
C TYR A 165 -10.63 8.80 -5.89
N PHE A 166 -11.16 9.65 -5.00
CA PHE A 166 -12.41 9.50 -4.26
C PHE A 166 -13.63 9.67 -5.19
N ASP A 167 -13.79 8.74 -6.12
CA ASP A 167 -14.99 8.59 -6.94
C ASP A 167 -15.08 7.17 -7.51
N LYS A 168 -16.13 6.90 -8.28
CA LYS A 168 -16.34 5.63 -8.98
C LYS A 168 -15.20 5.21 -9.92
N LYS A 169 -14.32 6.15 -10.31
CA LYS A 169 -13.17 5.83 -11.16
C LYS A 169 -12.07 5.18 -10.33
N GLN A 170 -11.90 5.54 -9.06
CA GLN A 170 -10.84 5.00 -8.19
C GLN A 170 -9.45 5.03 -8.84
N THR A 171 -9.21 6.04 -9.67
CA THR A 171 -8.03 6.06 -10.54
C THR A 171 -6.80 6.40 -9.73
N VAL A 172 -5.70 5.71 -10.00
CA VAL A 172 -4.39 6.02 -9.42
C VAL A 172 -3.73 7.04 -10.30
N ASP A 173 -3.30 8.13 -9.68
CA ASP A 173 -2.66 9.26 -10.33
C ASP A 173 -1.34 9.62 -9.64
N ILE A 174 -0.46 10.32 -10.35
CA ILE A 174 0.97 10.40 -10.02
C ILE A 174 1.48 11.84 -9.96
N TYR A 175 2.41 12.07 -9.05
CA TYR A 175 3.10 13.34 -8.86
C TYR A 175 4.60 13.14 -9.11
N GLY A 176 5.15 13.88 -10.08
CA GLY A 176 6.50 13.71 -10.56
C GLY A 176 7.48 14.66 -9.88
N LYS A 177 8.43 14.11 -9.12
CA LYS A 177 9.44 14.87 -8.36
C LYS A 177 10.71 15.11 -9.18
N PHE A 178 11.43 16.19 -8.88
CA PHE A 178 12.79 16.39 -9.42
C PHE A 178 13.86 15.68 -8.60
N ASN A 179 13.75 15.77 -7.27
CA ASN A 179 14.74 15.29 -6.32
C ASN A 179 14.12 14.30 -5.33
N LYS A 180 14.96 13.47 -4.70
CA LYS A 180 14.48 12.58 -3.64
C LYS A 180 14.10 13.41 -2.40
N GLY A 181 12.93 13.13 -1.82
CA GLY A 181 12.44 13.83 -0.64
C GLY A 181 10.92 13.80 -0.53
N PHE A 182 10.40 14.38 0.56
CA PHE A 182 8.97 14.58 0.76
C PHE A 182 8.55 15.97 0.29
N GLU A 183 7.49 16.01 -0.50
CA GLU A 183 6.96 17.25 -1.06
C GLU A 183 5.47 17.41 -0.74
N ILE A 184 4.72 16.32 -0.56
CA ILE A 184 3.26 16.37 -0.35
C ILE A 184 2.91 17.08 0.95
N LYS A 185 3.68 16.87 2.02
CA LYS A 185 3.45 17.56 3.30
C LYS A 185 3.41 19.09 3.20
N GLU A 186 4.18 19.67 2.27
CA GLU A 186 4.27 21.13 2.11
C GLU A 186 3.45 21.64 0.91
N SER A 187 3.42 20.88 -0.18
CA SER A 187 2.73 21.27 -1.42
C SER A 187 1.27 20.88 -1.46
N GLN A 188 0.84 19.91 -0.63
CA GLN A 188 -0.49 19.32 -0.65
C GLN A 188 -0.91 18.93 -2.08
N PHE A 189 0.01 18.30 -2.82
CA PHE A 189 -0.14 17.91 -4.23
C PHE A 189 -0.19 19.09 -5.24
N TYR A 190 -0.42 20.33 -4.78
CA TYR A 190 -0.55 21.53 -5.61
C TYR A 190 0.49 22.59 -5.22
N PRO A 191 1.74 22.43 -5.68
CA PRO A 191 2.82 23.37 -5.34
C PRO A 191 2.52 24.78 -5.81
N THR A 192 2.90 25.76 -4.99
CA THR A 192 2.91 27.19 -5.34
C THR A 192 4.08 27.51 -6.27
N ASP A 193 4.04 28.67 -6.94
CA ASP A 193 5.16 29.11 -7.79
C ASP A 193 6.49 29.24 -7.02
N GLU A 194 6.44 29.58 -5.72
CA GLU A 194 7.62 29.59 -4.84
C GLU A 194 8.18 28.18 -4.61
N GLN A 195 7.31 27.19 -4.38
CA GLN A 195 7.72 25.79 -4.22
C GLN A 195 8.28 25.21 -5.53
N LEU A 196 7.65 25.52 -6.66
CA LEU A 196 8.17 25.17 -7.99
C LEU A 196 9.57 25.78 -8.22
N ALA A 197 9.77 27.05 -7.85
CA ALA A 197 11.08 27.70 -7.93
C ALA A 197 12.14 27.06 -7.00
N ARG A 198 11.71 26.44 -5.90
CA ARG A 198 12.56 25.65 -4.98
C ARG A 198 12.84 24.23 -5.50
N GLY A 199 12.26 23.84 -6.64
CA GLY A 199 12.49 22.55 -7.28
C GLY A 199 11.51 21.45 -6.87
N PHE A 200 10.32 21.81 -6.37
CA PHE A 200 9.23 20.85 -6.21
C PHE A 200 8.76 20.33 -7.57
N GLY A 201 8.31 19.08 -7.57
CA GLY A 201 7.55 18.47 -8.64
C GLY A 201 6.14 19.02 -8.75
N ASP A 202 5.27 18.32 -9.48
CA ASP A 202 3.83 18.63 -9.61
C ASP A 202 3.07 17.41 -10.18
N ASP A 203 1.79 17.62 -10.49
CA ASP A 203 0.96 16.70 -11.26
C ASP A 203 1.50 16.52 -12.69
N VAL A 204 1.79 15.27 -13.08
CA VAL A 204 2.44 14.93 -14.36
C VAL A 204 1.58 14.05 -15.26
N LEU A 205 0.31 13.77 -14.91
CA LEU A 205 -0.53 12.86 -15.69
C LEU A 205 -2.03 13.22 -15.65
N LEU A 206 -2.61 13.48 -16.82
CA LEU A 206 -4.06 13.62 -16.95
C LEU A 206 -4.74 12.26 -17.17
N VAL A 207 -5.19 11.62 -16.09
CA VAL A 207 -5.73 10.24 -16.16
C VAL A 207 -7.15 10.14 -16.73
N GLY A 208 -7.99 11.18 -16.60
CA GLY A 208 -9.34 11.23 -17.16
C GLY A 208 -10.27 10.10 -16.68
N GLY A 209 -10.70 9.23 -17.61
CA GLY A 209 -11.56 8.05 -17.34
C GLY A 209 -10.83 6.71 -17.48
N SER A 210 -9.50 6.74 -17.65
CA SER A 210 -8.66 5.55 -17.79
C SER A 210 -8.51 4.78 -16.45
N CYS A 211 -7.69 3.73 -16.43
CA CYS A 211 -7.18 3.12 -15.20
C CYS A 211 -5.98 3.86 -14.61
N GLY A 212 -5.53 4.97 -15.22
CA GLY A 212 -4.35 5.71 -14.80
C GLY A 212 -3.16 4.78 -14.70
N LEU A 213 -2.59 4.68 -13.51
CA LEU A 213 -1.59 3.67 -13.17
C LEU A 213 -2.22 2.51 -12.37
N GLY A 214 -2.75 1.51 -13.07
CA GLY A 214 -3.11 0.22 -12.47
C GLY A 214 -4.29 0.22 -11.51
N ALA A 215 -5.21 1.18 -11.62
CA ALA A 215 -6.50 1.08 -10.93
C ALA A 215 -7.28 -0.14 -11.43
N LEU A 216 -7.80 -0.93 -10.51
CA LEU A 216 -8.72 -2.03 -10.85
C LEU A 216 -10.03 -1.46 -11.41
N LYS A 217 -10.53 -2.06 -12.49
CA LYS A 217 -11.78 -1.70 -13.15
C LYS A 217 -12.62 -2.94 -13.40
N GLY A 218 -13.93 -2.73 -13.60
CA GLY A 218 -14.77 -3.73 -14.24
C GLY A 218 -14.44 -3.86 -15.74
N TRP A 219 -14.92 -4.93 -16.36
CA TRP A 219 -14.77 -5.25 -17.77
C TRP A 219 -16.12 -5.69 -18.34
N ASP A 220 -16.61 -5.01 -19.37
CA ASP A 220 -17.91 -5.33 -19.99
C ASP A 220 -17.80 -6.33 -21.17
N GLY A 221 -16.61 -6.89 -21.39
CA GLY A 221 -16.29 -7.71 -22.57
C GLY A 221 -15.62 -6.93 -23.69
N LYS A 222 -15.62 -5.60 -23.66
CA LYS A 222 -15.06 -4.72 -24.71
C LYS A 222 -14.18 -3.61 -24.18
N LYS A 223 -14.50 -3.04 -23.02
CA LYS A 223 -13.77 -1.91 -22.42
C LYS A 223 -13.84 -1.96 -20.89
N SER A 224 -12.94 -1.20 -20.27
CA SER A 224 -12.99 -0.96 -18.84
C SER A 224 -14.26 -0.20 -18.43
N THR A 225 -14.78 -0.52 -17.25
CA THR A 225 -15.93 0.17 -16.63
C THR A 225 -15.55 0.68 -15.24
N HIS A 226 -16.20 1.76 -14.82
CA HIS A 226 -16.08 2.27 -13.46
C HIS A 226 -16.73 1.32 -12.45
N ILE A 227 -16.37 1.50 -11.18
CA ILE A 227 -16.92 0.72 -10.06
C ILE A 227 -18.21 1.40 -9.62
N GLU A 228 -19.29 1.07 -10.33
CA GLU A 228 -20.65 1.55 -10.07
C GLU A 228 -21.67 0.55 -10.65
N PRO A 229 -22.91 0.51 -10.13
CA PRO A 229 -23.37 1.18 -8.91
C PRO A 229 -22.87 0.47 -7.65
N VAL A 230 -22.69 1.23 -6.57
CA VAL A 230 -22.31 0.76 -5.22
C VAL A 230 -23.22 1.39 -4.18
N SER A 231 -23.39 0.76 -3.04
CA SER A 231 -24.16 1.30 -1.91
C SER A 231 -23.36 2.34 -1.14
N THR A 232 -22.08 2.05 -0.86
CA THR A 232 -21.15 2.98 -0.22
C THR A 232 -19.77 2.97 -0.87
N LEU A 233 -19.07 4.10 -0.76
CA LEU A 233 -17.65 4.26 -1.09
C LEU A 233 -16.93 4.81 0.13
N THR A 234 -15.84 4.17 0.53
CA THR A 234 -14.96 4.62 1.61
C THR A 234 -13.52 4.70 1.13
N GLU A 235 -12.81 5.78 1.44
CA GLU A 235 -11.35 5.82 1.37
C GLU A 235 -10.76 6.14 2.73
N ARG A 236 -9.61 5.55 3.04
CA ARG A 236 -8.94 5.70 4.33
C ARG A 236 -7.43 5.51 4.24
N ILE A 237 -6.71 6.14 5.15
CA ILE A 237 -5.31 5.80 5.46
C ILE A 237 -5.35 4.90 6.68
N ILE A 238 -5.15 3.60 6.50
CA ILE A 238 -5.22 2.61 7.58
C ILE A 238 -3.90 2.51 8.35
N ALA A 239 -2.77 2.80 7.69
CA ALA A 239 -1.46 2.88 8.33
C ALA A 239 -0.61 4.03 7.77
N TYR A 240 0.04 4.75 8.68
CA TYR A 240 1.07 5.73 8.36
C TYR A 240 2.09 5.73 9.50
N GLY A 241 3.28 5.22 9.22
CA GLY A 241 4.41 5.24 10.15
C GLY A 241 5.74 5.41 9.42
N PRO A 242 6.86 5.12 10.08
CA PRO A 242 8.18 5.45 9.55
C PRO A 242 8.64 4.54 8.40
N VAL A 243 8.02 3.37 8.22
CA VAL A 243 8.46 2.34 7.26
C VAL A 243 7.59 2.36 6.00
N ARG A 244 6.28 2.45 6.17
CA ARG A 244 5.32 2.34 5.06
C ARG A 244 4.02 3.06 5.35
N THR A 245 3.27 3.30 4.29
CA THR A 245 1.89 3.77 4.36
C THR A 245 0.97 2.83 3.61
N ILE A 246 -0.25 2.69 4.12
CA ILE A 246 -1.30 1.86 3.56
C ILE A 246 -2.56 2.70 3.43
N ALA A 247 -3.04 2.84 2.20
CA ALA A 247 -4.33 3.45 1.89
C ALA A 247 -5.30 2.40 1.34
N GLU A 248 -6.59 2.56 1.61
CA GLU A 248 -7.62 1.66 1.13
C GLU A 248 -8.75 2.42 0.44
N ILE A 249 -9.33 1.78 -0.58
CA ILE A 249 -10.62 2.12 -1.16
C ILE A 249 -11.54 0.92 -0.98
N GLU A 250 -12.65 1.10 -0.28
CA GLU A 250 -13.67 0.08 -0.05
C GLU A 250 -14.99 0.47 -0.72
N VAL A 251 -15.63 -0.48 -1.38
CA VAL A 251 -17.00 -0.36 -1.87
C VAL A 251 -17.87 -1.48 -1.35
N THR A 252 -19.15 -1.19 -1.11
CA THR A 252 -20.16 -2.18 -0.72
C THR A 252 -21.24 -2.32 -1.77
N ASP A 253 -21.83 -3.50 -1.85
CA ASP A 253 -22.95 -3.85 -2.72
C ASP A 253 -22.72 -3.48 -4.20
N TRP A 254 -21.48 -3.64 -4.68
CA TRP A 254 -21.15 -3.39 -6.08
C TRP A 254 -21.85 -4.40 -6.96
N GLN A 255 -22.84 -3.94 -7.73
CA GLN A 255 -23.60 -4.77 -8.65
C GLN A 255 -22.77 -5.02 -9.92
N TYR A 256 -22.17 -6.20 -10.02
CA TYR A 256 -21.19 -6.50 -11.04
C TYR A 256 -21.33 -7.93 -11.60
N GLN A 257 -21.54 -8.03 -12.92
CA GLN A 257 -21.65 -9.30 -13.65
C GLN A 257 -22.59 -10.35 -13.01
N GLY A 258 -23.71 -9.90 -12.44
CA GLY A 258 -24.71 -10.77 -11.79
C GLY A 258 -24.37 -11.15 -10.34
N SER A 259 -23.34 -10.54 -9.76
CA SER A 259 -22.99 -10.64 -8.35
C SER A 259 -23.11 -9.29 -7.65
N GLU A 260 -23.22 -9.37 -6.33
CA GLU A 260 -23.12 -8.23 -5.42
C GLU A 260 -21.80 -8.38 -4.66
N LEU A 261 -20.87 -7.45 -4.84
CA LEU A 261 -19.52 -7.53 -4.30
C LEU A 261 -19.27 -6.46 -3.23
N ARG A 262 -18.75 -6.89 -2.08
CA ARG A 262 -17.98 -6.02 -1.18
C ARG A 262 -16.50 -6.18 -1.51
N MET A 263 -15.84 -5.09 -1.87
CA MET A 263 -14.47 -5.10 -2.37
C MET A 263 -13.63 -4.02 -1.67
N THR A 264 -12.40 -4.38 -1.29
CA THR A 264 -11.39 -3.45 -0.77
C THR A 264 -10.13 -3.54 -1.60
N ASN A 265 -9.70 -2.43 -2.19
CA ASN A 265 -8.37 -2.26 -2.77
C ASN A 265 -7.46 -1.61 -1.73
N ARG A 266 -6.33 -2.24 -1.43
CA ARG A 266 -5.32 -1.77 -0.48
C ARG A 266 -4.02 -1.48 -1.23
N TYR A 267 -3.49 -0.27 -1.04
CA TYR A 267 -2.29 0.24 -1.67
C TYR A 267 -1.21 0.43 -0.61
N THR A 268 -0.12 -0.32 -0.72
CA THR A 268 1.01 -0.24 0.22
C THR A 268 2.24 0.34 -0.47
N LEU A 269 2.77 1.44 0.07
CA LEU A 269 4.03 2.05 -0.35
C LEU A 269 5.05 1.99 0.79
N TYR A 270 6.22 1.43 0.51
CA TYR A 270 7.36 1.38 1.44
C TYR A 270 8.34 2.52 1.17
N GLY A 271 9.03 2.96 2.22
CA GLY A 271 10.21 3.82 2.07
C GLY A 271 11.31 3.11 1.29
N GLY A 272 12.03 3.83 0.43
CA GLY A 272 13.01 3.24 -0.50
C GLY A 272 12.41 2.71 -1.80
N HIS A 273 11.08 2.58 -1.86
CA HIS A 273 10.38 2.02 -3.02
C HIS A 273 9.71 3.10 -3.85
N ARG A 274 9.64 2.84 -5.16
CA ARG A 274 8.77 3.59 -6.08
C ARG A 274 7.52 2.82 -6.45
N ASP A 275 7.52 1.51 -6.26
CA ASP A 275 6.40 0.64 -6.57
C ASP A 275 5.42 0.54 -5.40
N VAL A 276 4.15 0.33 -5.75
CA VAL A 276 3.05 0.13 -4.81
C VAL A 276 2.54 -1.28 -4.99
N PHE A 277 2.50 -2.02 -3.89
CA PHE A 277 1.84 -3.32 -3.83
C PHE A 277 0.34 -3.12 -3.65
N VAL A 278 -0.45 -3.69 -4.56
CA VAL A 278 -1.91 -3.57 -4.55
C VAL A 278 -2.54 -4.92 -4.24
N GLU A 279 -3.33 -4.95 -3.19
CA GLU A 279 -4.12 -6.10 -2.77
C GLU A 279 -5.60 -5.81 -2.98
N THR A 280 -6.32 -6.73 -3.62
CA THR A 280 -7.77 -6.65 -3.75
C THR A 280 -8.40 -7.78 -2.95
N PHE A 281 -9.24 -7.41 -1.98
CA PHE A 281 -10.00 -8.33 -1.13
C PHE A 281 -11.47 -8.30 -1.50
N PHE A 282 -12.13 -9.45 -1.37
CA PHE A 282 -13.57 -9.61 -1.49
C PHE A 282 -14.12 -10.31 -0.25
N GLU A 283 -15.33 -9.95 0.15
CA GLU A 283 -15.99 -10.60 1.29
C GLU A 283 -16.29 -12.07 1.01
N GLU A 284 -16.72 -12.41 -0.21
CA GLU A 284 -17.01 -13.78 -0.66
C GLU A 284 -16.13 -14.22 -1.84
N PRO A 285 -15.94 -15.55 -2.05
CA PRO A 285 -15.10 -16.01 -3.14
C PRO A 285 -15.70 -15.61 -4.48
N LEU A 286 -14.85 -15.15 -5.38
CA LEU A 286 -15.24 -14.81 -6.74
C LEU A 286 -15.79 -16.03 -7.48
N LYS A 287 -16.81 -15.82 -8.29
CA LYS A 287 -17.39 -16.82 -9.19
C LYS A 287 -16.64 -16.76 -10.52
N ASP A 288 -17.22 -16.12 -11.52
CA ASP A 288 -16.69 -16.00 -12.87
C ASP A 288 -16.49 -14.52 -13.25
N GLU A 289 -16.51 -13.61 -12.28
CA GLU A 289 -16.31 -12.18 -12.51
C GLU A 289 -14.94 -11.93 -13.13
N ILE A 290 -14.93 -11.17 -14.23
CA ILE A 290 -13.72 -10.75 -14.94
C ILE A 290 -13.48 -9.28 -14.69
N PHE A 291 -12.33 -8.91 -14.16
CA PHE A 291 -11.90 -7.52 -13.96
C PHE A 291 -10.87 -7.12 -15.01
N CYS A 292 -10.41 -5.87 -15.00
CA CYS A 292 -9.22 -5.47 -15.74
C CYS A 292 -8.39 -4.43 -15.00
N THR A 293 -7.09 -4.42 -15.26
CA THR A 293 -6.16 -3.35 -14.85
C THR A 293 -5.00 -3.26 -15.85
N GLY A 294 -4.20 -2.21 -15.77
CA GLY A 294 -3.08 -1.94 -16.65
C GLY A 294 -2.66 -0.48 -16.60
N VAL A 295 -2.27 0.09 -17.73
CA VAL A 295 -1.80 1.47 -17.81
C VAL A 295 -2.60 2.26 -18.84
N ILE A 296 -2.77 3.56 -18.59
CA ILE A 296 -3.35 4.49 -19.56
C ILE A 296 -2.58 4.46 -20.91
N ASP A 297 -3.34 4.48 -22.01
CA ASP A 297 -2.82 4.69 -23.37
C ASP A 297 -2.62 6.19 -23.61
N ILE A 298 -1.44 6.70 -23.24
CA ILE A 298 -1.06 8.08 -23.48
C ILE A 298 -0.91 8.30 -25.00
N LYS A 299 -1.45 9.39 -25.52
CA LYS A 299 -1.46 9.66 -26.96
C LYS A 299 -0.04 9.68 -27.54
N GLY A 300 0.22 8.79 -28.49
CA GLY A 300 1.54 8.68 -29.15
C GLY A 300 2.59 7.98 -28.29
N SER A 301 2.19 7.32 -27.21
CA SER A 301 3.08 6.52 -26.38
C SER A 301 3.66 5.32 -27.12
N VAL A 302 4.76 4.82 -26.58
CA VAL A 302 5.26 3.47 -26.85
C VAL A 302 4.84 2.59 -25.69
N SER A 303 4.36 1.38 -25.98
CA SER A 303 4.00 0.38 -24.97
C SER A 303 4.93 -0.83 -25.04
N TYR A 304 5.13 -1.49 -23.90
CA TYR A 304 5.79 -2.79 -23.79
C TYR A 304 4.86 -3.76 -23.09
N SER A 305 4.72 -4.97 -23.64
CA SER A 305 4.01 -6.08 -23.00
C SER A 305 4.88 -7.33 -23.07
N ASP A 306 4.91 -8.10 -21.98
CA ASP A 306 5.54 -9.42 -21.98
C ASP A 306 4.56 -10.56 -22.34
N HIS A 307 3.30 -10.20 -22.61
CA HIS A 307 2.19 -11.12 -22.85
C HIS A 307 1.91 -12.10 -21.70
N LYS A 308 2.44 -11.81 -20.50
CA LYS A 308 2.39 -12.64 -19.29
C LYS A 308 2.10 -11.81 -18.04
N GLY A 309 1.40 -10.68 -18.20
CA GLY A 309 0.89 -9.86 -17.10
C GLY A 309 1.73 -8.61 -16.79
N LEU A 310 2.85 -8.36 -17.47
CA LEU A 310 3.57 -7.09 -17.38
C LEU A 310 3.21 -6.20 -18.57
N ILE A 311 2.66 -5.03 -18.28
CA ILE A 311 2.38 -3.98 -19.26
C ILE A 311 3.05 -2.67 -18.81
N GLY A 312 3.69 -2.00 -19.76
CA GLY A 312 4.30 -0.70 -19.55
C GLY A 312 3.97 0.27 -20.68
N CYS A 313 4.01 1.55 -20.35
CA CYS A 313 3.78 2.67 -21.26
C CYS A 313 4.87 3.73 -21.03
N TRP A 314 5.32 4.38 -22.10
CA TRP A 314 6.17 5.55 -22.06
C TRP A 314 5.58 6.60 -22.98
N GLY A 315 5.15 7.73 -22.44
CA GLY A 315 4.38 8.72 -23.20
C GLY A 315 4.58 10.15 -22.73
N THR A 316 4.27 11.08 -23.63
CA THR A 316 4.39 12.53 -23.39
C THR A 316 3.07 13.22 -23.71
N ASP A 317 2.41 13.80 -22.72
CA ASP A 317 1.19 14.58 -22.93
C ASP A 317 1.01 15.68 -21.89
N TRP A 318 -0.06 16.47 -22.03
CA TRP A 318 -0.39 17.53 -21.08
C TRP A 318 -0.91 16.92 -19.77
N PRO A 319 -0.36 17.30 -18.61
CA PRO A 319 -0.82 16.79 -17.32
C PRO A 319 -2.14 17.42 -16.88
N VAL A 320 -2.51 18.56 -17.45
CA VAL A 320 -3.76 19.29 -17.19
C VAL A 320 -4.30 19.92 -18.47
N ASN A 321 -5.56 20.38 -18.42
CA ASN A 321 -6.20 21.04 -19.56
C ASN A 321 -5.63 22.46 -19.85
N ASP A 322 -4.96 23.09 -18.89
CA ASP A 322 -4.30 24.39 -19.10
C ASP A 322 -2.95 24.20 -19.81
N THR A 323 -3.00 24.22 -21.13
CA THR A 323 -1.81 24.06 -21.98
C THR A 323 -1.02 25.36 -22.19
N VAL A 324 -1.41 26.45 -21.52
CA VAL A 324 -0.70 27.74 -21.59
C VAL A 324 0.26 27.84 -20.40
N LYS A 325 -0.18 27.44 -19.21
CA LYS A 325 0.65 27.47 -17.99
C LYS A 325 1.59 26.27 -17.87
N TYR A 326 1.12 25.07 -18.22
CA TYR A 326 1.87 23.83 -17.99
C TYR A 326 2.58 23.38 -19.26
N ALA A 327 3.64 22.59 -19.14
CA ALA A 327 4.28 21.94 -20.27
C ALA A 327 3.75 20.52 -20.44
N LYS A 328 4.08 19.89 -21.57
CA LYS A 328 3.89 18.44 -21.68
C LYS A 328 4.90 17.72 -20.81
N GLU A 329 4.44 16.69 -20.13
CA GLU A 329 5.24 15.87 -19.24
C GLU A 329 5.42 14.48 -19.82
N THR A 330 6.59 13.89 -19.58
CA THR A 330 6.92 12.54 -20.03
C THR A 330 7.01 11.62 -18.83
N VAL A 331 6.28 10.50 -18.89
CA VAL A 331 6.24 9.51 -17.82
C VAL A 331 6.39 8.10 -18.38
N GLY A 332 7.01 7.23 -17.58
CA GLY A 332 6.97 5.79 -17.75
C GLY A 332 6.03 5.19 -16.72
N LEU A 333 5.08 4.37 -17.15
CA LEU A 333 4.10 3.68 -16.32
C LEU A 333 4.30 2.17 -16.44
N GLY A 334 4.09 1.43 -15.36
CA GLY A 334 4.28 -0.02 -15.31
C GLY A 334 3.27 -0.69 -14.38
N THR A 335 2.65 -1.77 -14.84
CA THR A 335 1.76 -2.61 -14.04
C THR A 335 2.14 -4.07 -14.25
N TYR A 336 2.33 -4.78 -13.14
CA TYR A 336 2.60 -6.21 -13.15
C TYR A 336 1.50 -6.98 -12.42
N ILE A 337 0.90 -7.93 -13.13
CA ILE A 337 -0.14 -8.84 -12.65
C ILE A 337 0.45 -10.26 -12.67
N PRO A 338 0.47 -11.00 -11.55
CA PRO A 338 0.89 -12.38 -11.53
C PRO A 338 0.14 -13.22 -12.57
N GLN A 339 0.88 -13.97 -13.39
CA GLN A 339 0.35 -14.67 -14.57
C GLN A 339 -0.85 -15.58 -14.23
N LYS A 340 -0.90 -16.15 -13.02
CA LYS A 340 -2.02 -16.99 -12.54
C LYS A 340 -3.38 -16.29 -12.56
N TYR A 341 -3.43 -14.96 -12.50
CA TYR A 341 -4.68 -14.19 -12.54
C TYR A 341 -5.03 -13.71 -13.96
N VAL A 342 -4.07 -13.68 -14.88
CA VAL A 342 -4.24 -13.15 -16.23
C VAL A 342 -5.17 -14.05 -17.05
N LYS A 343 -6.16 -13.45 -17.72
CA LYS A 343 -7.07 -14.14 -18.64
C LYS A 343 -6.77 -13.82 -20.10
N ALA A 344 -6.62 -12.54 -20.42
CA ALA A 344 -6.26 -12.08 -21.76
C ALA A 344 -5.62 -10.70 -21.70
N GLU A 345 -4.68 -10.44 -22.60
CA GLU A 345 -4.23 -9.09 -22.93
C GLU A 345 -5.26 -8.41 -23.83
N VAL A 346 -5.69 -7.21 -23.46
CA VAL A 346 -6.71 -6.46 -24.19
C VAL A 346 -6.32 -4.98 -24.26
N LYS A 347 -6.95 -4.25 -25.16
CA LYS A 347 -6.79 -2.81 -25.28
C LYS A 347 -8.16 -2.18 -25.47
N ASP A 348 -8.42 -1.08 -24.78
CA ASP A 348 -9.55 -0.21 -25.08
C ASP A 348 -9.04 1.16 -25.56
N LYS A 349 -9.95 2.12 -25.79
CA LYS A 349 -9.57 3.45 -26.30
C LYS A 349 -8.62 4.22 -25.38
N ALA A 350 -8.70 3.98 -24.08
CA ALA A 350 -8.00 4.77 -23.07
C ALA A 350 -6.87 3.98 -22.37
N ASN A 351 -6.76 2.67 -22.59
CA ASN A 351 -5.92 1.81 -21.75
C ASN A 351 -5.28 0.65 -22.51
N TYR A 352 -4.05 0.33 -22.13
CA TYR A 352 -3.45 -0.99 -22.31
C TYR A 352 -3.74 -1.84 -21.07
N LEU A 353 -4.35 -3.02 -21.25
CA LEU A 353 -4.94 -3.78 -20.14
C LEU A 353 -4.62 -5.27 -20.19
N TYR A 354 -4.72 -5.90 -19.03
CA TYR A 354 -5.05 -7.30 -18.92
C TYR A 354 -6.42 -7.46 -18.28
N THR A 355 -7.17 -8.44 -18.75
CA THR A 355 -8.32 -8.97 -18.03
C THR A 355 -7.84 -9.96 -16.97
N ILE A 356 -8.47 -9.92 -15.80
CA ILE A 356 -8.09 -10.64 -14.58
C ILE A 356 -9.27 -11.49 -14.13
N GLY A 357 -9.00 -12.71 -13.67
CA GLY A 357 -10.01 -13.52 -12.97
C GLY A 357 -9.37 -14.44 -11.92
N ALA A 358 -10.01 -14.55 -10.77
CA ALA A 358 -9.53 -15.32 -9.62
C ALA A 358 -10.65 -16.18 -9.01
N LYS A 359 -11.32 -16.97 -9.85
CA LYS A 359 -12.41 -17.88 -9.46
C LYS A 359 -12.07 -18.70 -8.22
N GLY A 360 -12.97 -18.71 -7.25
CA GLY A 360 -12.84 -19.40 -5.96
C GLY A 360 -11.94 -18.69 -4.94
N SER A 361 -11.34 -17.55 -5.29
CA SER A 361 -10.51 -16.75 -4.37
C SER A 361 -11.30 -15.56 -3.82
N LYS A 362 -10.98 -15.14 -2.59
CA LYS A 362 -11.40 -13.86 -1.98
C LYS A 362 -10.35 -12.76 -2.18
N TYR A 363 -9.32 -13.03 -2.97
CA TYR A 363 -8.10 -12.24 -2.99
C TYR A 363 -7.33 -12.36 -4.31
N PHE A 364 -6.80 -11.25 -4.78
CA PHE A 364 -5.71 -11.24 -5.76
C PHE A 364 -4.84 -10.00 -5.58
N THR A 365 -3.75 -9.94 -6.33
CA THR A 365 -2.75 -8.89 -6.23
C THR A 365 -2.25 -8.44 -7.59
N HIS A 366 -1.75 -7.22 -7.63
CA HIS A 366 -0.90 -6.68 -8.69
C HIS A 366 0.05 -5.64 -8.10
N ASN A 367 1.01 -5.18 -8.90
CA ASN A 367 1.94 -4.12 -8.50
C ASN A 367 1.94 -3.03 -9.55
N ILE A 368 2.21 -1.81 -9.11
CA ILE A 368 2.29 -0.64 -9.99
C ILE A 368 3.57 0.14 -9.71
N THR A 369 4.13 0.79 -10.72
CA THR A 369 5.33 1.63 -10.60
C THR A 369 5.34 2.69 -11.69
N PHE A 370 5.99 3.82 -11.45
CA PHE A 370 6.20 4.83 -12.48
C PHE A 370 7.56 5.52 -12.37
N THR A 371 7.89 6.28 -13.40
CA THR A 371 8.97 7.28 -13.42
C THR A 371 8.50 8.54 -14.13
N SER A 372 8.99 9.68 -13.71
CA SER A 372 8.82 10.96 -14.41
C SER A 372 10.14 11.43 -15.02
N MET A 373 10.06 12.06 -16.19
CA MET A 373 11.19 12.75 -16.81
C MET A 373 11.72 13.91 -15.95
N LYS A 374 10.98 14.37 -14.94
CA LYS A 374 11.46 15.33 -13.93
C LYS A 374 12.57 14.75 -13.04
N GLU A 375 12.53 13.45 -12.75
CA GLU A 375 13.40 12.83 -11.74
C GLU A 375 14.89 12.90 -12.13
N THR A 376 15.75 13.53 -11.34
CA THR A 376 17.21 13.49 -11.55
C THR A 376 17.82 12.09 -11.37
N PHE A 377 17.05 11.19 -10.77
CA PHE A 377 17.43 9.80 -10.42
C PHE A 377 16.57 8.75 -11.14
N GLY A 378 15.67 9.18 -12.04
CA GLY A 378 14.73 8.31 -12.74
C GLY A 378 15.23 7.81 -14.10
N TYR A 379 14.32 7.22 -14.86
CA TYR A 379 14.63 6.72 -16.21
C TYR A 379 14.34 7.80 -17.24
N LYS A 380 15.19 7.89 -18.27
CA LYS A 380 15.16 8.98 -19.25
C LYS A 380 14.79 8.55 -20.67
N THR A 381 14.66 7.26 -20.92
CA THR A 381 14.29 6.73 -22.24
C THR A 381 13.32 5.55 -22.09
N PRO A 382 12.49 5.27 -23.11
CA PRO A 382 11.62 4.08 -23.10
C PRO A 382 12.42 2.78 -22.96
N GLU A 383 13.61 2.68 -23.57
CA GLU A 383 14.45 1.48 -23.47
C GLU A 383 14.89 1.23 -22.02
N ALA A 384 15.34 2.28 -21.33
CA ALA A 384 15.76 2.21 -19.93
C ALA A 384 14.57 1.90 -19.02
N TRP A 385 13.42 2.53 -19.25
CA TRP A 385 12.19 2.25 -18.49
C TRP A 385 11.72 0.81 -18.67
N PHE A 386 11.66 0.32 -19.91
CA PHE A 386 11.22 -1.04 -20.19
C PHE A 386 12.22 -2.09 -19.71
N ALA A 387 13.52 -1.79 -19.70
CA ALA A 387 14.52 -2.62 -19.06
C ALA A 387 14.30 -2.74 -17.54
N TYR A 388 14.03 -1.61 -16.88
CA TYR A 388 13.73 -1.59 -15.45
C TYR A 388 12.48 -2.41 -15.11
N ILE A 389 11.34 -2.20 -15.77
CA ILE A 389 10.10 -2.91 -15.37
C ILE A 389 10.20 -4.42 -15.60
N ARG A 390 11.05 -4.89 -16.53
CA ARG A 390 11.35 -6.32 -16.70
C ARG A 390 12.13 -6.86 -15.50
N GLU A 391 13.18 -6.16 -15.08
CA GLU A 391 13.97 -6.54 -13.91
C GLU A 391 13.15 -6.44 -12.60
N TRP A 392 12.33 -5.41 -12.48
CA TRP A 392 11.40 -5.23 -11.36
C TRP A 392 10.40 -6.39 -11.27
N LYS A 393 9.83 -6.85 -12.39
CA LYS A 393 9.02 -8.08 -12.40
C LYS A 393 9.81 -9.28 -11.89
N GLU A 394 11.02 -9.49 -12.39
CA GLU A 394 11.86 -10.61 -11.93
C GLU A 394 12.12 -10.53 -10.41
N GLU A 395 12.38 -9.34 -9.89
CA GLU A 395 12.57 -9.12 -8.46
C GLU A 395 11.34 -9.52 -7.63
N LEU A 396 10.14 -9.11 -8.08
CA LEU A 396 8.87 -9.45 -7.44
C LEU A 396 8.56 -10.96 -7.51
N GLU A 397 9.04 -11.66 -8.53
CA GLU A 397 8.93 -13.11 -8.66
C GLU A 397 9.94 -13.87 -7.78
N HIS A 398 10.91 -13.17 -7.17
CA HIS A 398 11.89 -13.72 -6.23
C HIS A 398 11.84 -13.01 -4.87
N PRO A 399 10.69 -13.03 -4.16
CA PRO A 399 10.57 -12.36 -2.86
C PRO A 399 11.51 -12.98 -1.81
N ALA A 400 11.93 -12.20 -0.82
CA ALA A 400 12.67 -12.76 0.30
C ALA A 400 11.80 -13.75 1.09
N VAL A 401 12.44 -14.80 1.59
CA VAL A 401 11.78 -15.79 2.45
C VAL A 401 11.92 -15.35 3.90
N VAL A 402 10.80 -15.08 4.56
CA VAL A 402 10.73 -14.70 5.97
C VAL A 402 10.35 -15.92 6.81
N LYS A 403 11.17 -16.25 7.81
CA LYS A 403 10.95 -17.39 8.70
C LYS A 403 11.05 -16.96 10.16
N VAL A 404 9.93 -17.03 10.88
CA VAL A 404 9.89 -16.87 12.34
C VAL A 404 10.50 -18.12 13.00
N MET A 405 11.57 -17.92 13.76
CA MET A 405 12.22 -18.95 14.57
C MET A 405 11.60 -18.92 15.97
N LYS A 406 10.75 -19.90 16.26
CA LYS A 406 10.06 -20.06 17.54
C LYS A 406 10.93 -20.75 18.58
#